data_AF-A0AAD4FBM7-F1
#
_entry.id   AF-A0AAD4FBM7-F1
#
_cell.length_a   1.000
_cell.length_b   1.000
_cell.length_c   1.000
_cell.angle_alpha   90.00
_cell.angle_beta   90.00
_cell.angle_gamma   90.00
#
_symmetry.space_group_name_H-M   'P 1'
#
loop_
_entity.id
_entity.type
_entity.pdbx_description
1 polymer ?
#
loop_
_entity_poly.entity_id
_entity_poly.type
_entity_poly.pdbx_seq_one_letter_code
_entity_poly.pdbx_strand_id
1 'polypeptide(L)'
;MSLPPDYSNEISTLDREILKHKPHDILQFCANFFNRRLESQRTEYLLSQQHSSPQGRAENTFPGNNPFSTSPSSGSGFTKSTMQRLEEEEENDTMTSPTASTFAAVDFGRSRTSNHDSGASAFGDFGGFGGSSKNNITQMPPLSGEGQNFPSNYNTNRRTSVSAESLNPASSAADNFTPPFHQKTQDQLSRLKSAVSGNFLFSHLDDDQSAMVLGALHEKPIPTKGIKVIQQGDVGDYFYVVERGSFDIYVNQSGKVEGGVDGVGNKVGTVGPGGSFGELALMYNAPRAATVTSTEPSTLWALDRITFRRILMDSAFQRRRMYEGFLEEVPLLSTLTPYERSKIADALETKKYPPGTTIIQEGDVGESFFLLESGEAQVFKRGVDNAVKQYQKGDYFGELALLNDAPRAASVISRTEVKVATLGKNGFQRLLGPVEGIMRRNDPSKAAFEGDHVDPLSTTS
;
A
#
# COMPACT_ATOMS: atom_id res chain seq x y z
N MET A 1 28.12 18.44 -34.58
CA MET A 1 26.93 17.55 -34.51
C MET A 1 25.74 18.36 -34.94
N SER A 2 25.09 18.03 -36.06
CA SER A 2 23.87 18.71 -36.50
C SER A 2 22.68 18.15 -35.71
N LEU A 3 21.85 19.05 -35.16
CA LEU A 3 20.58 18.65 -34.54
C LEU A 3 19.67 17.99 -35.59
N PRO A 4 18.82 17.02 -35.21
CA PRO A 4 17.86 16.44 -36.14
C PRO A 4 16.94 17.52 -36.76
N PRO A 5 16.48 17.34 -38.01
CA PRO A 5 15.81 18.38 -38.80
C PRO A 5 14.52 18.91 -38.16
N ASP A 6 13.84 18.09 -37.35
CA ASP A 6 12.63 18.49 -36.64
C ASP A 6 12.92 19.55 -35.56
N TYR A 7 14.07 19.46 -34.89
CA TYR A 7 14.48 20.44 -33.89
C TYR A 7 14.91 21.77 -34.52
N SER A 8 15.54 21.75 -35.70
CA SER A 8 15.91 22.98 -36.38
C SER A 8 14.68 23.78 -36.84
N ASN A 9 13.60 23.10 -37.21
CA ASN A 9 12.33 23.73 -37.60
C ASN A 9 11.63 24.40 -36.40
N GLU A 10 11.62 23.75 -35.24
CA GLU A 10 11.04 24.32 -34.02
C GLU A 10 11.82 25.56 -33.54
N ILE A 11 13.15 25.50 -33.57
CA ILE A 11 14.01 26.63 -33.21
C ILE A 11 13.80 27.81 -34.18
N SER A 12 13.71 27.54 -35.49
CA SER A 12 13.44 28.58 -36.49
C SER A 12 12.07 29.24 -36.30
N THR A 13 11.09 28.46 -35.81
CA THR A 13 9.74 28.96 -35.52
C THR A 13 9.74 29.84 -34.27
N LEU A 14 10.45 29.43 -33.22
CA LEU A 14 10.65 30.23 -32.01
C LEU A 14 11.33 31.57 -32.32
N ASP A 15 12.40 31.57 -33.12
CA ASP A 15 13.11 32.78 -33.52
C ASP A 15 12.20 33.77 -34.26
N ARG A 16 11.34 33.26 -35.14
CA ARG A 16 10.35 34.07 -35.85
C ARG A 16 9.32 34.68 -34.89
N GLU A 17 8.88 33.94 -33.87
CA GLU A 17 7.93 34.46 -32.88
C GLU A 17 8.54 35.50 -31.93
N ILE A 18 9.79 35.30 -31.53
CA ILE A 18 10.54 36.28 -30.71
C ILE A 18 10.71 37.59 -31.49
N LEU A 19 11.11 37.53 -32.77
CA LEU A 19 11.26 38.71 -33.62
C LEU A 19 9.93 39.45 -33.85
N LYS A 20 8.83 38.71 -33.91
CA LYS A 20 7.48 39.28 -34.11
C LYS A 20 6.95 39.96 -32.85
N HIS A 21 7.07 39.32 -31.69
CA HIS A 21 6.44 39.80 -30.45
C HIS A 21 7.35 40.67 -29.59
N LYS A 22 8.67 40.67 -29.83
CA LYS A 22 9.69 41.41 -29.06
C LYS A 22 9.41 41.40 -27.55
N PRO A 23 9.29 40.21 -26.94
CA PRO A 23 8.93 40.10 -25.53
C PRO A 23 10.00 40.74 -24.63
N HIS A 24 9.57 41.40 -23.56
CA HIS A 24 10.48 41.96 -22.55
C HIS A 24 11.26 40.89 -21.77
N ASP A 25 10.64 39.72 -21.56
CA ASP A 25 11.27 38.55 -20.95
C ASP A 25 11.32 37.40 -21.96
N ILE A 26 12.49 37.20 -22.55
CA ILE A 26 12.73 36.19 -23.58
C ILE A 26 12.69 34.78 -22.97
N LEU A 27 13.18 34.58 -21.74
CA LEU A 27 13.24 33.25 -21.13
C LEU A 27 11.85 32.74 -20.77
N GLN A 28 11.01 33.59 -20.16
CA GLN A 28 9.62 33.24 -19.87
C GLN A 28 8.82 33.02 -21.15
N PHE A 29 9.10 33.79 -22.22
CA PHE A 29 8.47 33.60 -23.52
C PHE A 29 8.83 32.24 -24.14
N CYS A 30 10.11 31.84 -24.11
CA CYS A 30 10.55 30.54 -24.59
C CYS A 30 9.90 29.38 -23.80
N ALA A 31 9.83 29.48 -22.46
CA ALA A 31 9.19 28.45 -21.64
C ALA A 31 7.70 28.27 -21.99
N ASN A 32 6.98 29.39 -22.17
CA ASN A 32 5.57 29.36 -22.54
C ASN A 32 5.36 28.83 -23.97
N PHE A 33 6.25 29.16 -24.90
CA PHE A 33 6.22 28.66 -26.28
C PHE A 33 6.30 27.13 -26.32
N PHE A 34 7.30 26.53 -25.65
CA PHE A 34 7.46 25.08 -25.65
C PHE A 34 6.33 24.35 -24.93
N ASN A 35 5.77 24.93 -23.86
CA ASN A 35 4.61 24.34 -23.17
C ASN A 35 3.36 24.30 -24.08
N ARG A 36 3.08 25.39 -24.81
CA ARG A 36 1.98 25.43 -25.79
C ARG A 36 2.21 24.45 -26.94
N ARG A 37 3.45 24.34 -27.42
CA ARG A 37 3.80 23.40 -28.49
C ARG A 37 3.61 21.95 -28.05
N LEU A 38 4.00 21.61 -26.82
CA LEU A 38 3.82 20.27 -26.25
C LEU A 38 2.35 19.92 -26.06
N GLU A 39 1.52 20.88 -25.63
CA GLU A 39 0.08 20.70 -25.50
C GLU A 39 -0.60 20.46 -26.86
N SER A 40 -0.20 21.20 -27.89
CA SER A 40 -0.65 20.98 -29.27
C SER A 40 -0.28 19.59 -29.80
N GLN A 41 0.93 19.11 -29.52
CA GLN A 41 1.35 17.76 -29.94
C GLN A 41 0.57 16.66 -29.21
N ARG A 42 0.26 16.86 -27.93
CA ARG A 42 -0.55 15.90 -27.15
C ARG A 42 -1.99 15.82 -27.66
N THR A 43 -2.59 16.96 -28.00
CA THR A 43 -3.95 17.01 -28.55
C THR A 43 -4.01 16.38 -29.94
N GLU A 44 -3.02 16.63 -30.80
CA GLU A 44 -2.91 16.00 -32.12
C GLU A 44 -2.70 14.47 -32.01
N TYR A 45 -1.87 14.01 -31.07
CA TYR A 45 -1.66 12.60 -30.82
C TYR A 45 -2.95 11.89 -30.34
N LEU A 46 -3.71 12.53 -29.43
CA LEU A 46 -4.99 11.99 -28.97
C LEU A 46 -6.04 11.93 -30.08
N LEU A 47 -6.10 12.94 -30.96
CA LEU A 47 -6.96 12.91 -32.15
C LEU A 47 -6.56 11.81 -33.13
N SER A 48 -5.25 11.57 -33.30
CA SER A 48 -4.74 10.53 -34.20
C SER A 48 -5.11 9.11 -33.74
N GLN A 49 -5.22 8.87 -32.43
CA GLN A 49 -5.66 7.59 -31.89
C GLN A 49 -7.18 7.37 -32.00
N GLN A 50 -7.99 8.43 -32.02
CA GLN A 50 -9.44 8.31 -32.20
C GLN A 50 -9.84 7.99 -33.65
N HIS A 51 -9.00 8.31 -34.64
CA HIS A 51 -9.28 8.04 -36.05
C HIS A 51 -8.80 6.67 -36.55
N SER A 52 -8.17 5.83 -35.73
CA SER A 52 -7.76 4.48 -36.12
C SER A 52 -8.72 3.40 -35.59
N SER A 53 -9.80 3.15 -36.33
CA SER A 53 -10.48 1.84 -36.40
C SER A 53 -10.54 1.36 -37.85
N PRO A 54 -10.54 0.03 -38.12
CA PRO A 54 -9.67 -0.54 -39.13
C PRO A 54 -10.35 -0.79 -40.48
N GLN A 55 -9.81 -0.21 -41.56
CA GLN A 55 -10.06 -0.72 -42.92
C GLN A 55 -8.91 -0.40 -43.87
N GLY A 56 -8.12 -1.42 -44.25
CA GLY A 56 -7.18 -1.37 -45.38
C GLY A 56 -5.74 -1.78 -45.03
N ARG A 57 -5.41 -3.06 -45.22
CA ARG A 57 -4.10 -3.71 -45.05
C ARG A 57 -3.03 -3.24 -46.07
N ALA A 58 -1.78 -3.13 -45.62
CA ALA A 58 -0.56 -3.68 -46.26
C ALA A 58 0.62 -3.57 -45.26
N GLU A 59 0.91 -4.57 -44.45
CA GLU A 59 1.86 -5.68 -44.69
C GLU A 59 3.34 -5.26 -44.60
N ASN A 60 3.97 -5.57 -43.45
CA ASN A 60 5.40 -5.91 -43.32
C ASN A 60 5.67 -6.57 -41.94
N THR A 61 5.47 -7.90 -41.93
CA THR A 61 6.40 -8.95 -41.45
C THR A 61 7.00 -8.88 -40.04
N PHE A 62 6.33 -9.54 -39.08
CA PHE A 62 6.95 -10.33 -38.01
C PHE A 62 6.18 -11.66 -37.87
N PRO A 63 6.83 -12.83 -37.83
CA PRO A 63 6.15 -14.12 -37.77
C PRO A 63 5.87 -14.53 -36.31
N GLY A 64 4.63 -14.88 -36.00
CA GLY A 64 4.25 -15.49 -34.72
C GLY A 64 2.74 -15.48 -34.49
N ASN A 65 2.10 -16.64 -34.65
CA ASN A 65 0.67 -16.85 -34.41
C ASN A 65 0.29 -16.63 -32.94
N ASN A 66 -0.76 -15.85 -32.70
CA ASN A 66 -1.42 -15.72 -31.40
C ASN A 66 -2.63 -16.69 -31.34
N PRO A 67 -2.75 -17.60 -30.34
CA PRO A 67 -3.67 -18.75 -30.40
C PRO A 67 -5.05 -18.56 -29.73
N PHE A 68 -5.57 -17.34 -29.57
CA PHE A 68 -6.86 -17.11 -28.88
C PHE A 68 -7.90 -16.32 -29.70
N SER A 69 -8.22 -16.78 -30.92
CA SER A 69 -9.42 -16.30 -31.62
C SER A 69 -10.49 -17.39 -31.70
N THR A 70 -11.55 -17.25 -30.89
CA THR A 70 -12.82 -17.95 -31.09
C THR A 70 -13.85 -16.96 -31.61
N SER A 71 -14.37 -17.24 -32.80
CA SER A 71 -15.46 -16.50 -33.47
C SER A 71 -16.79 -16.70 -32.74
N PRO A 72 -17.70 -15.71 -32.69
CA PRO A 72 -19.07 -15.92 -32.27
C PRO A 72 -19.95 -16.32 -33.47
N SER A 73 -20.77 -17.34 -33.29
CA SER A 73 -21.83 -17.73 -34.21
C SER A 73 -23.13 -16.97 -33.93
N SER A 74 -23.79 -16.59 -35.02
CA SER A 74 -25.07 -15.90 -35.20
C SER A 74 -26.29 -16.39 -34.41
N GLY A 75 -27.21 -15.47 -34.09
CA GLY A 75 -28.61 -15.80 -33.82
C GLY A 75 -29.56 -14.65 -33.44
N SER A 76 -30.22 -14.06 -34.46
CA SER A 76 -31.55 -13.40 -34.46
C SER A 76 -31.82 -12.10 -33.68
N GLY A 77 -32.29 -11.07 -34.40
CA GLY A 77 -32.65 -9.75 -33.86
C GLY A 77 -34.14 -9.54 -33.58
N PHE A 78 -34.46 -8.36 -33.02
CA PHE A 78 -35.66 -7.56 -33.25
C PHE A 78 -35.46 -6.12 -32.70
N THR A 79 -36.15 -5.17 -33.33
CA THR A 79 -36.00 -3.70 -33.25
C THR A 79 -36.80 -3.05 -32.11
N LYS A 80 -36.26 -2.01 -31.42
CA LYS A 80 -36.83 -0.63 -31.29
C LYS A 80 -36.15 0.22 -30.19
N SER A 81 -36.15 1.53 -30.45
CA SER A 81 -35.66 2.66 -29.64
C SER A 81 -36.17 2.76 -28.20
N THR A 82 -35.36 3.34 -27.30
CA THR A 82 -35.66 4.53 -26.44
C THR A 82 -34.93 4.48 -25.09
N MET A 83 -34.29 5.61 -24.75
CA MET A 83 -33.76 6.07 -23.46
C MET A 83 -32.67 5.25 -22.74
N GLN A 84 -31.53 5.92 -22.64
CA GLN A 84 -30.32 5.54 -21.93
C GLN A 84 -30.56 5.61 -20.41
N ARG A 85 -30.73 4.43 -19.80
CA ARG A 85 -30.63 4.20 -18.37
C ARG A 85 -29.20 3.70 -18.12
N LEU A 86 -28.42 4.42 -17.33
CA LEU A 86 -27.13 3.95 -16.85
C LEU A 86 -27.38 2.82 -15.85
N GLU A 87 -27.21 1.59 -16.31
CA GLU A 87 -27.01 0.41 -15.46
C GLU A 87 -25.51 0.35 -15.12
N GLU A 88 -25.21 0.40 -13.84
CA GLU A 88 -23.87 0.11 -13.31
C GLU A 88 -23.66 -1.40 -13.44
N GLU A 89 -22.65 -1.80 -14.20
CA GLU A 89 -22.28 -3.20 -14.40
C GLU A 89 -21.77 -3.79 -13.08
N GLU A 90 -22.44 -4.84 -12.60
CA GLU A 90 -21.93 -5.75 -11.58
C GLU A 90 -20.68 -6.46 -12.12
N GLU A 91 -19.49 -5.99 -11.74
CA GLU A 91 -18.26 -6.76 -11.87
C GLU A 91 -18.28 -7.92 -10.86
N ASN A 92 -18.72 -9.08 -11.34
CA ASN A 92 -18.53 -10.35 -10.66
C ASN A 92 -17.06 -10.79 -10.86
N ASP A 93 -16.18 -10.28 -10.02
CA ASP A 93 -14.74 -10.55 -10.07
C ASP A 93 -14.42 -12.01 -9.66
N THR A 94 -14.28 -12.87 -10.66
CA THR A 94 -13.45 -14.08 -10.54
C THR A 94 -12.01 -13.71 -10.81
N MET A 95 -11.34 -13.16 -9.79
CA MET A 95 -9.91 -12.89 -9.81
C MET A 95 -9.13 -14.22 -9.92
N THR A 96 -8.61 -14.52 -11.10
CA THR A 96 -7.52 -15.49 -11.27
C THR A 96 -6.20 -14.73 -11.40
N SER A 97 -5.25 -15.06 -10.52
CA SER A 97 -3.91 -14.46 -10.48
C SER A 97 -3.15 -14.69 -11.81
N PRO A 98 -2.38 -13.72 -12.33
CA PRO A 98 -1.57 -13.89 -13.55
C PRO A 98 -0.33 -14.79 -13.35
N THR A 99 -0.20 -15.50 -12.22
CA THR A 99 0.88 -16.46 -11.95
C THR A 99 0.44 -17.93 -11.99
N ALA A 100 -0.71 -18.25 -12.58
CA ALA A 100 -1.11 -19.64 -12.76
C ALA A 100 -0.30 -20.30 -13.89
N SER A 101 0.63 -21.18 -13.53
CA SER A 101 1.31 -22.10 -14.45
C SER A 101 0.29 -23.07 -15.06
N THR A 102 -0.32 -22.72 -16.19
CA THR A 102 -1.22 -23.61 -16.93
C THR A 102 -0.39 -24.62 -17.74
N PHE A 103 0.09 -25.69 -17.09
CA PHE A 103 0.31 -26.96 -17.80
C PHE A 103 -1.03 -27.68 -17.85
N ALA A 104 -1.59 -27.78 -19.05
CA ALA A 104 -2.80 -28.56 -19.31
C ALA A 104 -2.51 -30.04 -19.01
N ALA A 105 -3.10 -30.55 -17.94
CA ALA A 105 -3.29 -31.98 -17.72
C ALA A 105 -4.49 -32.41 -18.57
N VAL A 106 -4.23 -33.20 -19.61
CA VAL A 106 -5.26 -33.95 -20.32
C VAL A 106 -5.38 -35.31 -19.62
N ASP A 107 -6.55 -35.56 -19.05
CA ASP A 107 -6.91 -36.82 -18.43
C ASP A 107 -7.40 -37.81 -19.51
N PHE A 108 -6.84 -39.00 -19.55
CA PHE A 108 -7.52 -40.21 -20.05
C PHE A 108 -6.97 -41.44 -19.31
N GLY A 109 -7.86 -42.12 -18.62
CA GLY A 109 -7.53 -43.16 -17.66
C GLY A 109 -7.13 -44.54 -18.21
N ARG A 110 -6.61 -45.33 -17.24
CA ARG A 110 -6.49 -46.80 -17.15
C ARG A 110 -5.39 -47.52 -17.97
N SER A 111 -4.43 -48.07 -17.21
CA SER A 111 -4.11 -49.52 -17.08
C SER A 111 -2.64 -49.91 -17.31
N ARG A 112 -2.03 -50.43 -16.22
CA ARG A 112 -1.07 -51.54 -16.07
C ARG A 112 0.16 -51.73 -17.01
N THR A 113 1.27 -51.97 -16.30
CA THR A 113 2.38 -52.95 -16.51
C THR A 113 3.58 -52.65 -17.41
N SER A 114 4.77 -52.79 -16.78
CA SER A 114 6.03 -53.43 -17.20
C SER A 114 6.97 -52.80 -18.25
N ASN A 115 8.22 -52.60 -17.80
CA ASN A 115 9.55 -52.87 -18.40
C ASN A 115 9.99 -52.36 -19.80
N HIS A 116 11.30 -52.03 -19.83
CA HIS A 116 12.29 -52.01 -20.94
C HIS A 116 12.38 -50.80 -21.90
N ASP A 117 13.55 -50.12 -21.81
CA ASP A 117 14.63 -49.98 -22.82
C ASP A 117 14.49 -49.13 -24.10
N SER A 118 15.62 -48.47 -24.39
CA SER A 118 16.18 -47.85 -25.62
C SER A 118 15.30 -47.49 -26.83
N GLY A 119 15.57 -46.32 -27.44
CA GLY A 119 15.35 -46.11 -28.87
C GLY A 119 15.20 -44.66 -29.32
N ALA A 120 16.17 -44.17 -30.09
CA ALA A 120 16.17 -42.87 -30.75
C ALA A 120 15.35 -42.86 -32.06
N SER A 121 14.79 -41.69 -32.42
CA SER A 121 14.61 -41.16 -33.79
C SER A 121 14.13 -39.70 -33.66
N ALA A 122 14.80 -38.63 -34.12
CA ALA A 122 15.41 -38.29 -35.42
C ALA A 122 14.39 -38.06 -36.55
N PHE A 123 13.92 -36.81 -36.66
CA PHE A 123 13.25 -36.17 -37.80
C PHE A 123 13.44 -34.65 -37.60
N GLY A 124 14.01 -33.83 -38.48
CA GLY A 124 14.61 -34.00 -39.79
C GLY A 124 15.31 -32.67 -40.13
N ASP A 125 16.51 -32.81 -40.67
CA ASP A 125 17.39 -31.78 -41.20
C ASP A 125 16.81 -31.16 -42.50
N PHE A 126 16.83 -29.83 -42.62
CA PHE A 126 16.62 -29.12 -43.88
C PHE A 126 17.63 -27.97 -43.97
N GLY A 127 18.87 -28.31 -44.32
CA GLY A 127 19.88 -27.36 -44.79
C GLY A 127 19.83 -27.19 -46.31
N GLY A 128 20.05 -25.97 -46.81
CA GLY A 128 20.41 -25.73 -48.20
C GLY A 128 20.39 -24.27 -48.65
N PHE A 129 21.59 -23.68 -48.80
CA PHE A 129 22.08 -22.63 -49.74
C PHE A 129 23.33 -22.00 -49.05
N GLY A 130 24.57 -22.51 -49.16
CA GLY A 130 25.49 -22.52 -50.32
C GLY A 130 26.22 -21.18 -50.46
N GLY A 131 27.55 -20.99 -50.35
CA GLY A 131 28.70 -21.88 -50.14
C GLY A 131 30.06 -21.13 -50.09
N SER A 132 31.14 -21.90 -49.87
CA SER A 132 32.60 -21.62 -50.08
C SER A 132 33.33 -20.66 -49.10
N SER A 133 34.50 -20.91 -48.50
CA SER A 133 35.59 -21.89 -48.69
C SER A 133 36.45 -22.05 -47.42
N LYS A 134 37.13 -23.20 -47.35
CA LYS A 134 38.02 -23.80 -46.32
C LYS A 134 39.16 -22.93 -45.76
N ASN A 135 39.47 -23.08 -44.46
CA ASN A 135 40.70 -23.76 -44.00
C ASN A 135 40.73 -24.04 -42.48
N ASN A 136 41.27 -25.22 -42.14
CA ASN A 136 41.59 -25.74 -40.80
C ASN A 136 42.59 -24.85 -40.03
N ILE A 137 42.48 -24.79 -38.70
CA ILE A 137 43.50 -25.26 -37.74
C ILE A 137 42.94 -25.19 -36.30
N THR A 138 43.22 -26.29 -35.60
CA THR A 138 43.02 -26.63 -34.20
C THR A 138 43.60 -25.60 -33.22
N GLN A 139 42.79 -25.10 -32.28
CA GLN A 139 43.28 -24.63 -30.97
C GLN A 139 42.14 -24.59 -29.93
N MET A 140 42.26 -25.38 -28.86
CA MET A 140 41.50 -25.15 -27.63
C MET A 140 42.01 -23.87 -26.96
N PRO A 141 41.12 -23.09 -26.31
CA PRO A 141 41.43 -22.63 -24.95
C PRO A 141 40.15 -22.59 -24.06
N PRO A 142 40.19 -22.14 -22.79
CA PRO A 142 40.19 -23.04 -21.63
C PRO A 142 38.93 -22.90 -20.77
N LEU A 143 38.74 -23.85 -19.84
CA LEU A 143 37.84 -23.71 -18.69
C LEU A 143 38.08 -22.37 -17.97
N SER A 144 37.07 -21.51 -17.90
CA SER A 144 36.99 -20.45 -16.89
C SER A 144 35.54 -19.99 -16.67
N GLY A 145 35.08 -20.16 -15.43
CA GLY A 145 34.04 -19.39 -14.74
C GLY A 145 32.67 -19.26 -15.41
N GLU A 146 31.69 -20.03 -14.94
CA GLU A 146 30.26 -19.75 -15.15
C GLU A 146 29.87 -18.40 -14.51
N GLY A 147 30.15 -17.30 -15.20
CA GLY A 147 29.53 -16.01 -14.96
C GLY A 147 28.22 -15.94 -15.72
N GLN A 148 27.11 -15.72 -15.03
CA GLN A 148 25.83 -15.41 -15.65
C GLN A 148 26.00 -14.17 -16.56
N ASN A 149 26.02 -14.38 -17.87
CA ASN A 149 26.03 -13.33 -18.87
C ASN A 149 24.68 -12.62 -18.88
N PHE A 150 24.57 -11.50 -18.17
CA PHE A 150 23.48 -10.56 -18.40
C PHE A 150 23.64 -9.97 -19.82
N PRO A 151 22.56 -9.86 -20.61
CA PRO A 151 22.63 -9.28 -21.94
C PRO A 151 23.18 -7.85 -21.86
N SER A 152 23.97 -7.45 -22.86
CA SER A 152 24.73 -6.18 -22.91
C SER A 152 23.88 -4.90 -22.77
N ASN A 153 22.55 -5.03 -22.79
CA ASN A 153 21.56 -3.97 -22.62
C ASN A 153 20.87 -3.97 -21.23
N TYR A 154 21.34 -4.77 -20.27
CA TYR A 154 20.80 -4.77 -18.92
C TYR A 154 21.22 -3.49 -18.16
N ASN A 155 20.32 -2.51 -18.13
CA ASN A 155 20.53 -1.28 -17.40
C ASN A 155 20.38 -1.53 -15.90
N THR A 156 21.50 -1.62 -15.17
CA THR A 156 21.56 -1.84 -13.73
C THR A 156 20.92 -0.72 -12.90
N ASN A 157 20.59 0.42 -13.53
CA ASN A 157 19.88 1.55 -12.91
C ASN A 157 18.35 1.50 -13.07
N ARG A 158 17.78 0.40 -13.58
CA ARG A 158 16.32 0.25 -13.68
C ARG A 158 15.74 -0.15 -12.32
N ARG A 159 14.68 0.55 -11.89
CA ARG A 159 13.92 0.17 -10.70
C ARG A 159 13.32 -1.23 -10.91
N THR A 160 13.64 -2.15 -10.00
CA THR A 160 13.07 -3.50 -9.97
C THR A 160 11.86 -3.54 -9.04
N SER A 161 10.85 -4.33 -9.39
CA SER A 161 9.72 -4.60 -8.50
C SER A 161 10.17 -5.39 -7.28
N VAL A 162 9.54 -5.14 -6.13
CA VAL A 162 9.68 -5.94 -4.90
C VAL A 162 8.32 -6.49 -4.49
N SER A 163 8.30 -7.71 -3.96
CA SER A 163 7.09 -8.33 -3.42
C SER A 163 7.39 -9.00 -2.09
N ALA A 164 6.38 -9.08 -1.23
CA ALA A 164 6.38 -9.93 -0.06
C ALA A 164 5.53 -11.18 -0.31
N GLU A 165 5.54 -12.11 0.64
CA GLU A 165 4.64 -13.24 0.67
C GLU A 165 3.19 -12.78 0.78
N SER A 166 2.28 -13.47 0.08
CA SER A 166 0.84 -13.21 0.20
C SER A 166 0.33 -13.77 1.52
N LEU A 167 -0.44 -12.95 2.25
CA LEU A 167 -1.08 -13.33 3.50
C LEU A 167 -2.59 -13.10 3.33
N ASN A 168 -3.39 -14.10 3.68
CA ASN A 168 -4.85 -13.98 3.62
C ASN A 168 -5.38 -13.51 4.98
N PRO A 169 -5.92 -12.29 5.10
CA PRO A 169 -6.44 -11.76 6.37
C PRO A 169 -7.75 -12.43 6.81
N ALA A 170 -8.49 -13.08 5.91
CA ALA A 170 -9.71 -13.79 6.28
C ALA A 170 -9.43 -15.19 6.85
N SER A 171 -8.27 -15.78 6.51
CA SER A 171 -7.90 -17.10 7.03
C SER A 171 -7.27 -17.05 8.42
N SER A 172 -6.88 -15.89 8.96
CA SER A 172 -6.36 -15.84 10.33
C SER A 172 -7.40 -16.19 11.39
N ALA A 173 -8.69 -15.98 11.10
CA ALA A 173 -9.80 -16.51 11.90
C ALA A 173 -9.94 -18.04 11.83
N ALA A 174 -9.45 -18.67 10.76
CA ALA A 174 -9.47 -20.12 10.55
C ALA A 174 -8.15 -20.80 11.01
N ASP A 175 -7.01 -20.10 10.92
CA ASP A 175 -5.67 -20.60 11.22
C ASP A 175 -5.29 -20.52 12.70
N ASN A 176 -6.14 -19.97 13.57
CA ASN A 176 -5.87 -19.78 15.02
C ASN A 176 -4.46 -19.24 15.29
N PHE A 177 -3.98 -18.31 14.47
CA PHE A 177 -2.64 -17.75 14.64
C PHE A 177 -2.58 -16.97 15.95
N THR A 178 -1.72 -17.41 16.85
CA THR A 178 -1.38 -16.68 18.06
C THR A 178 0.03 -16.13 17.91
N PRO A 179 0.23 -14.80 18.09
CA PRO A 179 1.57 -14.23 18.09
C PRO A 179 2.44 -14.97 19.12
N PRO A 180 3.66 -15.39 18.75
CA PRO A 180 4.57 -16.00 19.71
C PRO A 180 4.83 -15.01 20.85
N PHE A 181 4.88 -15.51 22.08
CA PHE A 181 5.17 -14.68 23.24
C PHE A 181 6.36 -15.24 23.99
N HIS A 182 7.43 -14.46 24.02
CA HIS A 182 8.63 -14.77 24.78
C HIS A 182 8.66 -13.89 26.02
N GLN A 183 8.69 -14.53 27.19
CA GLN A 183 8.71 -13.84 28.47
C GLN A 183 9.95 -12.96 28.60
N LYS A 184 9.75 -11.68 28.94
CA LYS A 184 10.80 -10.67 29.12
C LYS A 184 10.60 -9.96 30.43
N THR A 185 11.68 -9.48 31.02
CA THR A 185 11.61 -8.63 32.21
C THR A 185 11.11 -7.24 31.85
N GLN A 186 10.55 -6.52 32.83
CA GLN A 186 10.06 -5.16 32.61
C GLN A 186 11.18 -4.21 32.12
N ASP A 187 12.41 -4.42 32.61
CA ASP A 187 13.58 -3.65 32.19
C ASP A 187 14.01 -3.95 30.75
N GLN A 188 13.87 -5.20 30.30
CA GLN A 188 14.12 -5.57 28.90
C GLN A 188 13.07 -4.93 27.99
N LEU A 189 11.79 -4.98 28.38
CA LEU A 189 10.70 -4.36 27.62
C LEU A 189 10.87 -2.84 27.50
N SER A 190 11.28 -2.16 28.57
CA SER A 190 11.50 -0.71 28.53
C SER A 190 12.66 -0.31 27.62
N ARG A 191 13.78 -1.05 27.67
CA ARG A 191 14.91 -0.85 26.74
C ARG A 191 14.52 -1.13 25.30
N LEU A 192 13.79 -2.21 25.05
CA LEU A 192 13.28 -2.56 23.73
C LEU A 192 12.33 -1.49 23.18
N LYS A 193 11.36 -1.04 23.98
CA LYS A 193 10.42 0.02 23.58
C LYS A 193 11.17 1.30 23.21
N SER A 194 12.20 1.67 23.97
CA SER A 194 13.08 2.79 23.66
C SER A 194 13.85 2.57 22.34
N ALA A 195 14.46 1.40 22.16
CA ALA A 195 15.27 1.06 20.99
C ALA A 195 14.49 1.07 19.67
N VAL A 196 13.23 0.62 19.68
CA VAL A 196 12.41 0.56 18.46
C VAL A 196 11.62 1.85 18.21
N SER A 197 11.46 2.73 19.20
CA SER A 197 10.63 3.95 19.07
C SER A 197 11.08 4.90 17.94
N GLY A 198 12.39 4.95 17.65
CA GLY A 198 12.95 5.74 16.56
C GLY A 198 12.80 5.12 15.16
N ASN A 199 12.31 3.89 15.07
CA ASN A 199 12.15 3.17 13.80
C ASN A 199 10.80 3.48 13.15
N PHE A 200 10.81 3.82 11.87
CA PHE A 200 9.60 4.19 11.12
C PHE A 200 8.52 3.09 11.13
N LEU A 201 8.92 1.82 11.18
CA LEU A 201 7.99 0.67 11.22
C LEU A 201 7.25 0.53 12.54
N PHE A 202 7.81 1.07 13.63
CA PHE A 202 7.31 0.90 14.99
C PHE A 202 6.69 2.19 15.55
N SER A 203 7.08 3.34 15.02
CA SER A 203 6.61 4.68 15.45
C SER A 203 5.10 4.92 15.31
N HIS A 204 4.43 4.19 14.41
CA HIS A 204 2.98 4.34 14.14
C HIS A 204 2.13 3.19 14.69
N LEU A 205 2.73 2.30 15.49
CA LEU A 205 2.01 1.22 16.13
C LEU A 205 1.28 1.73 17.37
N ASP A 206 0.04 1.28 17.58
CA ASP A 206 -0.64 1.49 18.85
C ASP A 206 0.00 0.64 19.96
N ASP A 207 -0.35 0.94 21.22
CA ASP A 207 0.24 0.27 22.38
C ASP A 207 0.00 -1.24 22.39
N ASP A 208 -1.15 -1.72 21.88
CA ASP A 208 -1.48 -3.14 21.82
C ASP A 208 -0.63 -3.85 20.75
N GLN A 209 -0.47 -3.25 19.57
CA GLN A 209 0.43 -3.73 18.51
C GLN A 209 1.87 -3.73 19.00
N SER A 210 2.31 -2.64 19.61
CA SER A 210 3.65 -2.54 20.17
C SER A 210 3.88 -3.64 21.21
N ALA A 211 2.91 -3.93 22.09
CA ALA A 211 3.05 -4.99 23.09
C ALA A 211 3.15 -6.37 22.44
N MET A 212 2.30 -6.68 21.44
CA MET A 212 2.35 -7.96 20.73
C MET A 212 3.66 -8.15 19.97
N VAL A 213 4.13 -7.14 19.24
CA VAL A 213 5.38 -7.18 18.50
C VAL A 213 6.58 -7.32 19.43
N LEU A 214 6.62 -6.56 20.54
CA LEU A 214 7.67 -6.69 21.53
C LEU A 214 7.62 -8.04 22.26
N GLY A 215 6.44 -8.61 22.45
CA GLY A 215 6.22 -9.97 22.95
C GLY A 215 6.82 -11.04 22.02
N ALA A 216 6.68 -10.85 20.71
CA ALA A 216 7.14 -11.78 19.67
C ALA A 216 8.65 -11.77 19.42
N LEU A 217 9.39 -10.74 19.85
CA LEU A 217 10.85 -10.74 19.81
C LEU A 217 11.41 -11.92 20.62
N HIS A 218 12.27 -12.74 20.03
CA HIS A 218 12.95 -13.82 20.75
C HIS A 218 14.44 -13.50 20.91
N GLU A 219 15.03 -14.01 21.99
CA GLU A 219 16.44 -13.82 22.27
C GLU A 219 17.30 -14.70 21.35
N LYS A 220 18.32 -14.11 20.74
CA LYS A 220 19.32 -14.79 19.90
C LYS A 220 20.71 -14.52 20.47
N PRO A 221 21.27 -15.44 21.28
CA PRO A 221 22.61 -15.30 21.83
C PRO A 221 23.68 -15.53 20.76
N ILE A 222 24.73 -14.71 20.79
CA ILE A 222 25.89 -14.79 19.92
C ILE A 222 27.11 -15.11 20.79
N PRO A 223 27.53 -16.39 20.89
CA PRO A 223 28.47 -16.84 21.92
C PRO A 223 29.90 -16.36 21.72
N THR A 224 30.30 -16.02 20.50
CA THR A 224 31.68 -15.64 20.16
C THR A 224 31.73 -14.45 19.20
N LYS A 225 32.88 -13.78 19.18
CA LYS A 225 33.19 -12.73 18.20
C LYS A 225 33.41 -13.32 16.81
N GLY A 226 33.17 -12.51 15.78
CA GLY A 226 33.39 -12.87 14.38
C GLY A 226 32.22 -13.61 13.73
N ILE A 227 31.08 -13.77 14.43
CA ILE A 227 29.90 -14.41 13.87
C ILE A 227 29.19 -13.42 12.95
N LYS A 228 29.01 -13.80 11.68
CA LYS A 228 28.21 -13.05 10.71
C LYS A 228 26.72 -13.31 10.99
N VAL A 229 26.02 -12.29 11.49
CA VAL A 229 24.58 -12.39 11.82
C VAL A 229 23.72 -12.31 10.57
N ILE A 230 24.08 -11.39 9.67
CA ILE A 230 23.51 -11.28 8.32
C ILE A 230 24.66 -11.10 7.34
N GLN A 231 24.48 -11.62 6.13
CA GLN A 231 25.44 -11.52 5.04
C GLN A 231 24.79 -10.82 3.85
N GLN A 232 25.53 -9.88 3.25
CA GLN A 232 25.07 -9.14 2.09
C GLN A 232 24.72 -10.09 0.93
N GLY A 233 23.60 -9.83 0.25
CA GLY A 233 23.08 -10.66 -0.83
C GLY A 233 22.13 -11.77 -0.38
N ASP A 234 22.16 -12.16 0.91
CA ASP A 234 21.26 -13.19 1.41
C ASP A 234 19.82 -12.68 1.50
N VAL A 235 18.88 -13.61 1.46
CA VAL A 235 17.46 -13.31 1.72
C VAL A 235 17.29 -12.88 3.18
N GLY A 236 16.64 -11.74 3.40
CA GLY A 236 16.45 -11.20 4.74
C GLY A 236 15.14 -11.59 5.38
N ASP A 237 15.15 -12.43 6.41
CA ASP A 237 13.90 -12.90 7.06
C ASP A 237 13.63 -12.28 8.44
N TYR A 238 14.66 -11.68 9.06
CA TYR A 238 14.60 -11.18 10.43
C TYR A 238 15.03 -9.72 10.55
N PHE A 239 14.43 -9.05 11.52
CA PHE A 239 14.90 -7.80 12.10
C PHE A 239 15.61 -8.07 13.42
N TYR A 240 16.69 -7.34 13.71
CA TYR A 240 17.48 -7.52 14.91
C TYR A 240 17.61 -6.23 15.71
N VAL A 241 17.47 -6.32 17.03
CA VAL A 241 17.76 -5.24 17.99
C VAL A 241 18.88 -5.70 18.91
N VAL A 242 19.87 -4.83 19.16
CA VAL A 242 21.02 -5.15 20.01
C VAL A 242 20.65 -4.97 21.48
N GLU A 243 20.64 -6.07 22.25
CA GLU A 243 20.47 -6.02 23.71
C GLU A 243 21.81 -5.76 24.40
N ARG A 244 22.84 -6.51 24.01
CA ARG A 244 24.20 -6.42 24.57
C ARG A 244 25.25 -6.71 23.51
N GLY A 245 26.41 -6.10 23.67
CA GLY A 245 27.56 -6.26 22.78
C GLY A 245 27.57 -5.27 21.63
N SER A 246 28.44 -5.51 20.66
CA SER A 246 28.71 -4.61 19.54
C SER A 246 28.88 -5.37 18.23
N PHE A 247 28.43 -4.74 17.15
CA PHE A 247 28.42 -5.31 15.81
C PHE A 247 28.95 -4.34 14.77
N ASP A 248 29.83 -4.84 13.90
CA ASP A 248 30.37 -4.06 12.80
C ASP A 248 29.59 -4.34 11.51
N ILE A 249 29.29 -3.27 10.77
CA ILE A 249 28.54 -3.29 9.53
C ILE A 249 29.52 -3.08 8.37
N TYR A 250 29.48 -3.98 7.41
CA TYR A 250 30.33 -3.97 6.22
C TYR A 250 29.46 -3.95 4.96
N VAL A 251 29.87 -3.15 3.97
CA VAL A 251 29.18 -3.06 2.67
C VAL A 251 30.19 -3.23 1.55
N ASN A 252 29.94 -4.19 0.67
CA ASN A 252 30.66 -4.34 -0.57
C ASN A 252 30.01 -3.47 -1.66
N GLN A 253 30.82 -2.58 -2.27
CA GLN A 253 30.39 -1.66 -3.33
C GLN A 253 30.01 -2.38 -4.62
N SER A 254 30.52 -3.60 -4.87
CA SER A 254 30.14 -4.39 -6.05
C SER A 254 28.73 -4.99 -5.95
N GLY A 255 28.13 -4.96 -4.76
CA GLY A 255 26.79 -5.52 -4.51
C GLY A 255 26.72 -7.05 -4.55
N LYS A 256 27.86 -7.73 -4.76
CA LYS A 256 27.98 -9.19 -4.86
C LYS A 256 28.88 -9.75 -3.76
N VAL A 257 28.66 -11.02 -3.41
CA VAL A 257 29.52 -11.77 -2.51
C VAL A 257 30.79 -12.16 -3.27
N GLU A 258 31.92 -11.56 -2.91
CA GLU A 258 33.24 -11.97 -3.42
C GLU A 258 33.91 -12.90 -2.40
N GLY A 259 34.62 -13.93 -2.87
CA GLY A 259 35.33 -14.85 -1.98
C GLY A 259 36.65 -14.26 -1.49
N GLY A 260 36.89 -14.25 -0.17
CA GLY A 260 38.13 -13.75 0.43
C GLY A 260 37.90 -12.82 1.63
N VAL A 261 38.99 -12.37 2.27
CA VAL A 261 38.95 -11.41 3.39
C VAL A 261 38.47 -10.03 2.93
N ASP A 262 38.76 -9.68 1.66
CA ASP A 262 38.33 -8.45 0.98
C ASP A 262 36.86 -8.50 0.52
N GLY A 263 36.23 -9.67 0.51
CA GLY A 263 34.87 -9.86 0.01
C GLY A 263 33.76 -9.39 0.96
N VAL A 264 34.10 -9.09 2.22
CA VAL A 264 33.17 -8.55 3.22
C VAL A 264 32.85 -7.07 2.94
N GLY A 265 33.71 -6.39 2.18
CA GLY A 265 33.59 -4.97 1.87
C GLY A 265 34.15 -4.06 2.96
N ASN A 266 33.88 -2.76 2.81
CA ASN A 266 34.40 -1.74 3.72
C ASN A 266 33.51 -1.62 4.97
N LYS A 267 34.12 -1.44 6.15
CA LYS A 267 33.38 -1.14 7.37
C LYS A 267 32.73 0.24 7.25
N VAL A 268 31.40 0.28 7.30
CA VAL A 268 30.61 1.51 7.18
C VAL A 268 30.12 2.05 8.53
N GLY A 269 30.11 1.21 9.57
CA GLY A 269 29.69 1.64 10.90
C GLY A 269 29.75 0.52 11.93
N THR A 270 29.41 0.88 13.17
CA THR A 270 29.28 -0.03 14.30
C THR A 270 27.96 0.26 14.99
N VAL A 271 27.26 -0.78 15.42
CA VAL A 271 25.98 -0.70 16.15
C VAL A 271 26.12 -1.38 17.51
N GLY A 272 25.75 -0.65 18.56
CA GLY A 272 25.79 -1.10 19.95
C GLY A 272 24.39 -1.26 20.55
N PRO A 273 24.30 -1.44 21.88
CA PRO A 273 23.03 -1.65 22.58
C PRO A 273 22.01 -0.55 22.32
N GLY A 274 20.76 -0.94 22.08
CA GLY A 274 19.68 -0.04 21.68
C GLY A 274 19.64 0.30 20.19
N GLY A 275 20.69 -0.04 19.44
CA GLY A 275 20.69 0.01 17.98
C GLY A 275 19.95 -1.18 17.36
N SER A 276 19.55 -1.03 16.10
CA SER A 276 18.86 -2.08 15.34
C SER A 276 19.32 -2.14 13.89
N PHE A 277 19.12 -3.29 13.25
CA PHE A 277 19.48 -3.49 11.84
C PHE A 277 18.59 -4.53 11.16
N GLY A 278 18.49 -4.42 9.84
CA GLY A 278 17.71 -5.36 9.02
C GLY A 278 16.21 -5.10 9.00
N GLU A 279 15.75 -3.90 9.33
CA GLU A 279 14.33 -3.52 9.37
C GLU A 279 13.58 -3.72 8.05
N LEU A 280 14.23 -3.47 6.91
CA LEU A 280 13.62 -3.62 5.58
C LEU A 280 13.19 -5.07 5.28
N ALA A 281 13.82 -6.04 5.94
CA ALA A 281 13.41 -7.44 5.87
C ALA A 281 12.01 -7.69 6.42
N LEU A 282 11.45 -6.79 7.23
CA LEU A 282 10.06 -6.91 7.70
C LEU A 282 9.03 -6.48 6.63
N MET A 283 9.46 -5.69 5.65
CA MET A 283 8.54 -5.11 4.66
C MET A 283 8.40 -5.97 3.40
N TYR A 284 9.51 -6.45 2.85
CA TYR A 284 9.51 -7.17 1.58
C TYR A 284 10.68 -8.13 1.48
N ASN A 285 10.57 -9.06 0.53
CA ASN A 285 11.64 -9.99 0.21
C ASN A 285 12.73 -9.29 -0.61
N ALA A 286 13.73 -8.75 0.09
CA ALA A 286 14.90 -8.14 -0.55
C ALA A 286 16.22 -8.74 -0.03
N PRO A 287 17.24 -8.81 -0.90
CA PRO A 287 18.60 -9.14 -0.49
C PRO A 287 19.12 -8.18 0.58
N ARG A 288 19.88 -8.70 1.53
CA ARG A 288 20.59 -7.87 2.53
C ARG A 288 21.56 -6.93 1.84
N ALA A 289 21.50 -5.64 2.18
CA ALA A 289 22.38 -4.62 1.63
C ALA A 289 23.78 -4.58 2.28
N ALA A 290 23.94 -5.23 3.45
CA ALA A 290 25.17 -5.19 4.24
C ALA A 290 25.39 -6.50 4.98
N THR A 291 26.65 -6.79 5.29
CA THR A 291 27.08 -7.87 6.18
C THR A 291 27.27 -7.31 7.59
N VAL A 292 26.76 -7.98 8.62
CA VAL A 292 26.89 -7.55 10.02
C VAL A 292 27.57 -8.65 10.83
N THR A 293 28.64 -8.32 11.53
CA THR A 293 29.49 -9.28 12.25
C THR A 293 29.66 -8.87 13.71
N SER A 294 29.60 -9.83 14.64
CA SER A 294 29.83 -9.56 16.06
C SER A 294 31.30 -9.23 16.36
N THR A 295 31.57 -8.22 17.19
CA THR A 295 32.93 -7.91 17.66
C THR A 295 33.26 -8.62 18.98
N GLU A 296 32.24 -9.04 19.72
CA GLU A 296 32.31 -9.67 21.03
C GLU A 296 31.11 -10.61 21.26
N PRO A 297 31.14 -11.49 22.29
CA PRO A 297 29.95 -12.22 22.71
C PRO A 297 28.80 -11.25 23.00
N SER A 298 27.67 -11.46 22.33
CA SER A 298 26.60 -10.47 22.24
C SER A 298 25.23 -11.13 22.35
N THR A 299 24.19 -10.34 22.61
CA THR A 299 22.79 -10.80 22.65
C THR A 299 21.95 -9.91 21.76
N LEU A 300 21.15 -10.53 20.89
CA LEU A 300 20.21 -9.86 20.00
C LEU A 300 18.78 -10.24 20.35
N TRP A 301 17.84 -9.36 20.06
CA TRP A 301 16.43 -9.70 19.90
C TRP A 301 16.13 -9.84 18.41
N ALA A 302 15.44 -10.90 18.02
CA ALA A 302 15.11 -11.21 16.65
C ALA A 302 13.59 -11.29 16.45
N LEU A 303 13.10 -10.68 15.36
CA LEU A 303 11.69 -10.73 14.93
C LEU A 303 11.62 -11.14 13.47
N ASP A 304 10.81 -12.13 13.14
CA ASP A 304 10.63 -12.57 11.76
C ASP A 304 9.57 -11.73 11.02
N ARG A 305 9.74 -11.65 9.70
CA ARG A 305 8.85 -10.91 8.80
C ARG A 305 7.39 -11.38 8.90
N ILE A 306 7.16 -12.69 8.90
CA ILE A 306 5.83 -13.27 8.80
C ILE A 306 5.02 -12.92 10.05
N THR A 307 5.61 -13.10 11.23
CA THR A 307 5.02 -12.75 12.53
C THR A 307 4.72 -11.26 12.58
N PHE A 308 5.66 -10.39 12.21
CA PHE A 308 5.42 -8.94 12.20
C PHE A 308 4.24 -8.57 11.29
N ARG A 309 4.24 -9.05 10.04
CA ARG A 309 3.16 -8.77 9.08
C ARG A 309 1.83 -9.33 9.54
N ARG A 310 1.79 -10.54 10.11
CA ARG A 310 0.56 -11.14 10.66
C ARG A 310 -0.01 -10.35 11.82
N ILE A 311 0.82 -9.93 12.79
CA ILE A 311 0.36 -9.09 13.91
C ILE A 311 -0.30 -7.80 13.39
N LEU A 312 0.33 -7.12 12.41
CA LEU A 312 -0.23 -5.90 11.83
C LEU A 312 -1.50 -6.14 10.99
N MET A 313 -1.52 -7.21 10.19
CA MET A 313 -2.68 -7.53 9.36
C MET A 313 -3.87 -7.96 10.21
N ASP A 314 -3.66 -8.81 11.20
CA ASP A 314 -4.73 -9.34 12.05
C ASP A 314 -5.35 -8.24 12.91
N SER A 315 -4.53 -7.35 13.47
CA SER A 315 -5.05 -6.22 14.24
C SER A 315 -5.81 -5.21 13.38
N ALA A 316 -5.30 -4.89 12.18
CA ALA A 316 -5.99 -4.02 11.25
C ALA A 316 -7.32 -4.65 10.79
N PHE A 317 -7.33 -5.95 10.51
CA PHE A 317 -8.53 -6.70 10.13
C PHE A 317 -9.55 -6.76 11.27
N GLN A 318 -9.12 -7.09 12.48
CA GLN A 318 -9.98 -7.11 13.67
C GLN A 318 -10.57 -5.72 13.96
N ARG A 319 -9.76 -4.66 13.83
CA ARG A 319 -10.22 -3.27 13.99
C ARG A 319 -11.26 -2.91 12.94
N ARG A 320 -11.01 -3.22 11.67
CA ARG A 320 -11.97 -2.98 10.59
C ARG A 320 -13.27 -3.73 10.84
N ARG A 321 -13.20 -5.01 11.20
CA ARG A 321 -14.40 -5.83 11.50
C ARG A 321 -15.18 -5.31 12.72
N MET A 322 -14.48 -4.87 13.76
CA MET A 322 -15.09 -4.23 14.93
C MET A 322 -15.85 -2.97 14.51
N TYR A 323 -15.22 -2.11 13.72
CA TYR A 323 -15.86 -0.89 13.23
C TYR A 323 -17.00 -1.17 12.28
N GLU A 324 -16.86 -2.08 11.33
CA GLU A 324 -17.96 -2.45 10.43
C GLU A 324 -19.17 -2.96 11.19
N GLY A 325 -18.97 -3.84 12.19
CA GLY A 325 -20.05 -4.31 13.06
C GLY A 325 -20.67 -3.19 13.89
N PHE A 326 -19.86 -2.28 14.44
CA PHE A 326 -20.38 -1.11 15.15
C PHE A 326 -21.16 -0.16 14.22
N LEU A 327 -20.65 0.13 13.02
CA LEU A 327 -21.29 1.02 12.06
C LEU A 327 -22.60 0.42 11.50
N GLU A 328 -22.74 -0.90 11.49
CA GLU A 328 -23.99 -1.59 11.15
C GLU A 328 -25.06 -1.41 12.23
N GLU A 329 -24.68 -1.36 13.51
CA GLU A 329 -25.59 -1.10 14.63
C GLU A 329 -26.10 0.36 14.66
N VAL A 330 -25.34 1.30 14.08
CA VAL A 330 -25.66 2.74 14.12
C VAL A 330 -26.83 3.04 13.16
N PRO A 331 -28.02 3.43 13.65
CA PRO A 331 -29.20 3.61 12.80
C PRO A 331 -29.01 4.66 11.70
N LEU A 332 -28.22 5.71 11.98
CA LEU A 332 -27.90 6.77 11.03
C LEU A 332 -27.20 6.25 9.77
N LEU A 333 -26.39 5.20 9.91
CA LEU A 333 -25.53 4.67 8.86
C LEU A 333 -26.12 3.42 8.19
N SER A 334 -27.32 3.00 8.61
CA SER A 334 -28.03 1.83 8.06
C SER A 334 -28.32 1.92 6.56
N THR A 335 -28.38 3.14 6.02
CA THR A 335 -28.62 3.40 4.59
C THR A 335 -27.38 3.23 3.71
N LEU A 336 -26.19 3.16 4.32
CA LEU A 336 -24.93 3.02 3.59
C LEU A 336 -24.71 1.57 3.14
N THR A 337 -24.14 1.41 1.96
CA THR A 337 -23.68 0.11 1.45
C THR A 337 -22.51 -0.43 2.30
N PRO A 338 -22.26 -1.75 2.29
CA PRO A 338 -21.09 -2.32 2.99
C PRO A 338 -19.76 -1.69 2.56
N TYR A 339 -19.62 -1.38 1.26
CA TYR A 339 -18.42 -0.75 0.71
C TYR A 339 -18.22 0.69 1.25
N GLU A 340 -19.29 1.49 1.34
CA GLU A 340 -19.23 2.83 1.95
C GLU A 340 -18.90 2.76 3.45
N ARG A 341 -19.49 1.82 4.19
CA ARG A 341 -19.16 1.60 5.61
C ARG A 341 -17.70 1.20 5.80
N SER A 342 -17.16 0.35 4.93
CA SER A 342 -15.75 -0.07 4.99
C SER A 342 -14.79 1.12 4.80
N LYS A 343 -15.12 2.04 3.87
CA LYS A 343 -14.35 3.29 3.70
C LYS A 343 -14.38 4.18 4.93
N ILE A 344 -15.51 4.25 5.62
CA ILE A 344 -15.63 5.00 6.88
C ILE A 344 -14.81 4.31 7.97
N ALA A 345 -14.92 2.99 8.11
CA ALA A 345 -14.16 2.20 9.08
C ALA A 345 -12.65 2.42 8.96
N ASP A 346 -12.14 2.56 7.73
CA ASP A 346 -10.72 2.85 7.45
C ASP A 346 -10.25 4.25 7.87
N ALA A 347 -11.19 5.20 7.95
CA ALA A 347 -10.90 6.59 8.31
C ALA A 347 -11.17 6.92 9.78
N LEU A 348 -11.71 5.97 10.56
CA LEU A 348 -12.03 6.16 11.96
C LEU A 348 -10.80 5.96 12.85
N GLU A 349 -10.66 6.84 13.83
CA GLU A 349 -9.67 6.74 14.89
C GLU A 349 -10.34 6.50 16.25
N THR A 350 -9.79 5.63 17.09
CA THR A 350 -10.26 5.46 18.46
C THR A 350 -9.69 6.56 19.37
N LYS A 351 -10.53 7.21 20.16
CA LYS A 351 -10.10 8.03 21.30
C LYS A 351 -10.81 7.58 22.58
N LYS A 352 -10.06 7.55 23.69
CA LYS A 352 -10.57 7.19 25.02
C LYS A 352 -10.54 8.42 25.92
N TYR A 353 -11.60 8.61 26.69
CA TYR A 353 -11.77 9.73 27.60
C TYR A 353 -12.14 9.20 28.99
N PRO A 354 -11.40 9.55 30.06
CA PRO A 354 -11.78 9.18 31.42
C PRO A 354 -13.05 9.92 31.86
N PRO A 355 -13.74 9.44 32.91
CA PRO A 355 -14.94 10.11 33.45
C PRO A 355 -14.69 11.58 33.81
N GLY A 356 -15.65 12.46 33.54
CA GLY A 356 -15.60 13.89 33.83
C GLY A 356 -14.77 14.73 32.84
N THR A 357 -14.33 14.14 31.74
CA THR A 357 -13.53 14.83 30.72
C THR A 357 -14.43 15.54 29.72
N THR A 358 -14.12 16.80 29.41
CA THR A 358 -14.79 17.53 28.34
C THR A 358 -14.25 17.08 26.98
N ILE A 359 -15.09 16.39 26.20
CA ILE A 359 -14.75 15.87 24.87
C ILE A 359 -14.85 16.98 23.82
N ILE A 360 -15.91 17.79 23.92
CA ILE A 360 -16.16 18.97 23.09
C ILE A 360 -16.50 20.13 24.02
N GLN A 361 -15.97 21.30 23.73
CA GLN A 361 -16.27 22.53 24.47
C GLN A 361 -17.12 23.47 23.60
N GLU A 362 -18.18 24.02 24.18
CA GLU A 362 -19.02 25.03 23.54
C GLU A 362 -18.19 26.27 23.15
N GLY A 363 -18.41 26.75 21.92
CA GLY A 363 -17.73 27.91 21.35
C GLY A 363 -16.44 27.60 20.60
N ASP A 364 -15.89 26.40 20.74
CA ASP A 364 -14.69 26.00 20.01
C ASP A 364 -15.00 25.77 18.52
N VAL A 365 -13.97 25.84 17.67
CA VAL A 365 -14.09 25.43 16.27
C VAL A 365 -14.19 23.91 16.20
N GLY A 366 -15.22 23.39 15.53
CA GLY A 366 -15.40 21.96 15.40
C GLY A 366 -14.75 21.39 14.14
N GLU A 367 -13.72 20.56 14.32
CA GLU A 367 -13.01 19.90 13.20
C GLU A 367 -13.16 18.37 13.19
N SER A 368 -13.94 17.82 14.12
CA SER A 368 -14.09 16.36 14.28
C SER A 368 -15.53 15.98 14.58
N PHE A 369 -15.93 14.85 14.01
CA PHE A 369 -17.15 14.13 14.29
C PHE A 369 -16.85 12.95 15.22
N PHE A 370 -17.81 12.55 16.05
CA PHE A 370 -17.64 11.48 17.03
C PHE A 370 -18.85 10.54 17.02
N LEU A 371 -18.57 9.24 17.04
CA LEU A 371 -19.54 8.18 17.32
C LEU A 371 -19.17 7.53 18.66
N LEU A 372 -20.17 7.30 19.51
CA LEU A 372 -19.97 6.72 20.83
C LEU A 372 -19.95 5.18 20.74
N GLU A 373 -18.77 4.59 20.93
CA GLU A 373 -18.56 3.13 20.87
C GLU A 373 -18.91 2.46 22.21
N SER A 374 -18.54 3.11 23.32
CA SER A 374 -18.89 2.64 24.66
C SER A 374 -18.88 3.78 25.68
N GLY A 375 -19.60 3.56 26.78
CA GLY A 375 -19.77 4.53 27.86
C GLY A 375 -20.96 5.47 27.65
N GLU A 376 -21.05 6.46 28.53
CA GLU A 376 -22.10 7.48 28.50
C GLU A 376 -21.50 8.89 28.51
N ALA A 377 -22.08 9.80 27.73
CA ALA A 377 -21.71 11.21 27.70
C ALA A 377 -22.95 12.10 27.87
N GLN A 378 -22.75 13.32 28.35
CA GLN A 378 -23.82 14.28 28.61
C GLN A 378 -23.52 15.62 27.94
N VAL A 379 -24.56 16.28 27.46
CA VAL A 379 -24.49 17.59 26.80
C VAL A 379 -24.86 18.69 27.78
N PHE A 380 -24.02 19.72 27.86
CA PHE A 380 -24.25 20.91 28.66
C PHE A 380 -24.17 22.14 27.76
N LYS A 381 -25.10 23.08 27.94
CA LYS A 381 -25.15 24.35 27.22
C LYS A 381 -25.04 25.48 28.22
N ARG A 382 -24.27 26.51 27.89
CA ARG A 382 -24.11 27.70 28.74
C ARG A 382 -25.47 28.37 28.97
N GLY A 383 -25.78 28.66 30.23
CA GLY A 383 -27.06 29.23 30.64
C GLY A 383 -28.16 28.19 30.93
N VAL A 384 -27.86 26.89 30.83
CA VAL A 384 -28.75 25.81 31.25
C VAL A 384 -28.06 24.98 32.33
N ASP A 385 -28.66 24.93 33.53
CA ASP A 385 -28.04 24.28 34.70
C ASP A 385 -28.07 22.73 34.63
N ASN A 386 -28.96 22.16 33.81
CA ASN A 386 -29.14 20.72 33.67
C ASN A 386 -28.58 20.19 32.34
N ALA A 387 -28.24 18.90 32.32
CA ALA A 387 -27.83 18.22 31.09
C ALA A 387 -28.98 18.24 30.07
N VAL A 388 -28.68 18.74 28.87
CA VAL A 388 -29.66 18.94 27.78
C VAL A 388 -30.00 17.62 27.09
N LYS A 389 -29.02 16.73 26.97
CA LYS A 389 -29.15 15.42 26.33
C LYS A 389 -28.13 14.45 26.92
N GLN A 390 -28.47 13.17 26.91
CA GLN A 390 -27.55 12.09 27.24
C GLN A 390 -27.28 11.26 25.98
N TYR A 391 -26.05 10.80 25.84
CA TYR A 391 -25.60 9.94 24.74
C TYR A 391 -25.21 8.57 25.27
N GLN A 392 -25.60 7.54 24.54
CA GLN A 392 -25.30 6.13 24.78
C GLN A 392 -24.62 5.51 23.57
N LYS A 393 -24.17 4.26 23.69
CA LYS A 393 -23.56 3.50 22.59
C LYS A 393 -24.42 3.59 21.32
N GLY A 394 -23.78 3.93 20.20
CA GLY A 394 -24.41 4.08 18.90
C GLY A 394 -24.86 5.51 18.57
N ASP A 395 -24.93 6.39 19.58
CA ASP A 395 -25.17 7.81 19.35
C ASP A 395 -23.94 8.51 18.75
N TYR A 396 -24.18 9.70 18.20
CA TYR A 396 -23.17 10.56 17.61
C TYR A 396 -23.32 12.00 18.08
N PHE A 397 -22.23 12.76 17.94
CA PHE A 397 -22.22 14.19 18.23
C PHE A 397 -21.08 14.92 17.51
N GLY A 398 -21.20 16.25 17.45
CA GLY A 398 -20.20 17.11 16.83
C GLY A 398 -20.37 17.30 15.32
N GLU A 399 -21.45 16.79 14.74
CA GLU A 399 -21.86 16.97 13.35
C GLU A 399 -22.22 18.43 13.03
N LEU A 400 -22.87 19.15 13.95
CA LEU A 400 -23.41 20.49 13.68
C LEU A 400 -22.35 21.49 13.24
N ALA A 401 -21.18 21.46 13.88
CA ALA A 401 -20.07 22.36 13.54
C ALA A 401 -19.51 22.06 12.14
N LEU A 402 -19.59 20.81 11.69
CA LEU A 402 -19.11 20.40 10.36
C LEU A 402 -20.14 20.69 9.27
N LEU A 403 -21.44 20.59 9.60
CA LEU A 403 -22.55 20.81 8.67
C LEU A 403 -22.82 22.29 8.42
N ASN A 404 -22.71 23.12 9.45
CA ASN A 404 -23.10 24.54 9.42
C ASN A 404 -21.89 25.49 9.41
N ASP A 405 -20.66 24.95 9.41
CA ASP A 405 -19.40 25.69 9.50
C ASP A 405 -19.41 26.72 10.64
N ALA A 406 -19.97 26.31 11.79
CA ALA A 406 -20.22 27.14 12.95
C ALA A 406 -19.47 26.60 14.18
N PRO A 407 -19.22 27.43 15.21
CA PRO A 407 -18.66 26.96 16.48
C PRO A 407 -19.52 25.87 17.13
N ARG A 408 -18.91 25.10 18.04
CA ARG A 408 -19.59 24.06 18.82
C ARG A 408 -20.76 24.65 19.60
N ALA A 409 -21.97 24.13 19.37
CA ALA A 409 -23.21 24.65 19.97
C ALA A 409 -23.38 24.32 21.47
N ALA A 410 -22.70 23.29 21.96
CA ALA A 410 -22.76 22.84 23.35
C ALA A 410 -21.48 22.07 23.72
N SER A 411 -21.22 21.94 25.02
CA SER A 411 -20.16 21.09 25.55
C SER A 411 -20.64 19.66 25.73
N VAL A 412 -19.77 18.69 25.48
CA VAL A 412 -20.03 17.26 25.73
C VAL A 412 -19.02 16.75 26.74
N ILE A 413 -19.49 16.21 27.86
CA ILE A 413 -18.67 15.73 28.97
C ILE A 413 -18.91 14.23 29.17
N SER A 414 -17.84 13.46 29.33
CA SER A 414 -17.94 12.03 29.64
C SER A 414 -18.48 11.81 31.05
N ARG A 415 -19.49 10.94 31.19
CA ARG A 415 -20.05 10.53 32.49
C ARG A 415 -19.31 9.31 33.04
N THR A 416 -19.00 8.36 32.16
CA THR A 416 -18.19 7.18 32.47
C THR A 416 -16.87 7.22 31.69
N GLU A 417 -16.08 6.15 31.75
CA GLU A 417 -15.03 5.97 30.76
C GLU A 417 -15.70 5.82 29.40
N VAL A 418 -15.33 6.67 28.45
CA VAL A 418 -15.96 6.79 27.14
C VAL A 418 -14.94 6.45 26.07
N LYS A 419 -15.33 5.57 25.15
CA LYS A 419 -14.59 5.29 23.93
C LYS A 419 -15.38 5.80 22.74
N VAL A 420 -14.75 6.62 21.92
CA VAL A 420 -15.35 7.18 20.70
C VAL A 420 -14.54 6.82 19.47
N ALA A 421 -15.24 6.59 18.36
CA ALA A 421 -14.65 6.57 17.04
C ALA A 421 -14.78 8.00 16.47
N THR A 422 -13.65 8.62 16.11
CA THR A 422 -13.62 9.99 15.59
C THR A 422 -13.26 10.05 14.12
N LEU A 423 -13.87 10.99 13.41
CA LEU A 423 -13.63 11.27 12.00
C LEU A 423 -13.36 12.76 11.81
N GLY A 424 -12.26 13.12 11.16
CA GLY A 424 -11.93 14.52 10.87
C GLY A 424 -12.87 15.17 9.85
N LYS A 425 -12.93 16.51 9.82
CA LYS A 425 -13.77 17.32 8.90
C LYS A 425 -13.68 16.87 7.44
N ASN A 426 -12.46 16.68 6.93
CA ASN A 426 -12.23 16.24 5.56
C ASN A 426 -12.78 14.82 5.30
N GLY A 427 -12.61 13.91 6.27
CA GLY A 427 -13.16 12.56 6.19
C GLY A 427 -14.68 12.58 6.24
N PHE A 428 -15.27 13.39 7.11
CA PHE A 428 -16.71 13.57 7.24
C PHE A 428 -17.34 14.05 5.92
N GLN A 429 -16.83 15.14 5.34
CA GLN A 429 -17.38 15.69 4.10
C GLN A 429 -17.25 14.73 2.91
N ARG A 430 -16.15 13.98 2.83
CA ARG A 430 -15.89 13.05 1.73
C ARG A 430 -16.66 11.73 1.86
N LEU A 431 -16.83 11.21 3.07
CA LEU A 431 -17.30 9.85 3.31
C LEU A 431 -18.76 9.79 3.81
N LEU A 432 -19.26 10.84 4.46
CA LEU A 432 -20.63 10.87 5.01
C LEU A 432 -21.61 11.71 4.19
N GLY A 433 -21.22 12.14 2.98
CA GLY A 433 -22.10 12.84 2.03
C GLY A 433 -23.48 12.18 1.84
N PRO A 434 -23.59 10.84 1.70
CA PRO A 434 -24.90 10.18 1.55
C PRO A 434 -25.84 10.36 2.76
N VAL A 435 -25.30 10.44 3.98
CA VAL A 435 -26.08 10.56 5.22
C VAL A 435 -26.19 12.00 5.73
N GLU A 436 -25.50 12.94 5.08
CA GLU A 436 -25.53 14.36 5.42
C GLU A 436 -26.96 14.91 5.45
N GLY A 437 -27.78 14.50 4.48
CA GLY A 437 -29.19 14.90 4.42
C GLY A 437 -30.01 14.44 5.62
N ILE A 438 -29.72 13.26 6.18
CA ILE A 438 -30.40 12.73 7.38
C ILE A 438 -29.95 13.53 8.62
N MET A 439 -28.64 13.80 8.73
CA MET A 439 -28.10 14.59 9.83
C MET A 439 -28.67 16.02 9.84
N ARG A 440 -28.82 16.65 8.67
CA ARG A 440 -29.40 18.00 8.54
C ARG A 440 -30.88 18.07 8.91
N ARG A 441 -31.65 16.98 8.76
CA ARG A 441 -33.06 16.92 9.17
C ARG A 441 -33.21 16.79 10.69
N ASN A 442 -32.29 16.08 11.32
CA ASN A 442 -32.26 15.89 12.77
C ASN A 442 -31.53 17.03 13.51
N ASP A 443 -31.15 18.11 12.80
CA ASP A 443 -30.47 19.27 13.37
C ASP A 443 -31.42 20.01 14.34
N PRO A 444 -31.14 19.98 15.66
CA PRO A 444 -32.00 20.62 16.65
C PRO A 444 -32.04 22.16 16.49
N SER A 445 -31.07 22.76 15.80
CA SER A 445 -31.07 24.21 15.53
C SER A 445 -32.12 24.59 14.48
N LYS A 446 -32.50 23.69 13.58
CA LYS A 446 -33.53 23.92 12.55
C LYS A 446 -34.93 23.58 13.02
N ALA A 447 -35.09 22.62 13.93
CA ALA A 447 -36.37 22.33 14.57
C ALA A 447 -36.95 23.56 15.31
N ALA A 448 -36.09 24.49 15.75
CA ALA A 448 -36.50 25.75 16.37
C ALA A 448 -36.99 26.84 15.38
N PHE A 449 -36.86 26.64 14.07
CA PHE A 449 -37.24 27.65 13.05
C PHE A 449 -38.58 27.36 12.36
N GLU A 450 -39.18 26.18 12.52
CA GLU A 450 -40.48 25.81 11.92
C GLU A 450 -41.68 25.96 12.88
N GLY A 451 -41.46 26.38 14.12
CA GLY A 451 -42.53 26.74 15.06
C GLY A 451 -42.11 27.98 15.85
N ASP A 452 -43.01 28.96 15.92
CA ASP A 452 -42.92 30.22 16.66
C ASP A 452 -41.83 30.29 17.74
N HIS A 453 -40.96 31.29 17.61
CA HIS A 453 -40.27 32.04 18.66
C HIS A 453 -40.34 31.49 20.11
N VAL A 454 -39.85 30.27 20.35
CA VAL A 454 -39.67 29.72 21.70
C VAL A 454 -38.38 28.89 21.68
N ASP A 455 -37.42 29.31 22.50
CA ASP A 455 -36.18 28.56 22.75
C ASP A 455 -36.56 27.15 23.26
N PRO A 456 -36.15 26.05 22.58
CA PRO A 456 -36.57 24.69 22.94
C PRO A 456 -35.97 24.21 24.28
N LEU A 457 -35.21 25.06 24.98
CA LEU A 457 -34.72 24.82 26.35
C LEU A 457 -35.38 25.72 27.40
N SER A 458 -36.36 26.53 27.03
CA SER A 458 -37.14 27.38 27.95
C SER A 458 -38.60 26.93 28.04
N THR A 459 -38.87 25.82 28.71
CA THR A 459 -40.21 25.59 29.28
C THR A 459 -40.10 25.49 30.80
N THR A 460 -40.35 26.62 31.45
CA THR A 460 -40.69 26.74 32.87
C THR A 460 -42.15 26.35 33.09
N SER A 461 -42.39 25.33 33.93
CA SER A 461 -43.09 25.46 35.22
C SER A 461 -43.27 24.10 35.88
#